data_AF-A0A5C4SQL7-F1
#
_entry.id   AF-A0A5C4SQL7-F1
#
_cell.length_a   1.000
_cell.length_b   1.000
_cell.length_c   1.000
_cell.angle_alpha   90.00
_cell.angle_beta   90.00
_cell.angle_gamma   90.00
#
_symmetry.space_group_name_H-M   'P 1'
#
loop_
_entity.id
_entity.type
_entity.pdbx_description
1 polymer ?
#
loop_
_entity_poly.entity_id
_entity_poly.type
_entity_poly.pdbx_seq_one_letter_code
_entity_poly.pdbx_strand_id
1 'polypeptide(L)'
;MPSNKNNQKIYLTSKYVCKYISEEWLIDGKSTREYGKIYGVHKNTIEKIMEKDGYNLPLYTLSIICFNKGVKLSDFFKLVENKYGGKLNDSFILK
;
A
#
# COMPACT_ATOMS: atom_id res chain seq x y z
N MET A 1 27.83 17.97 -11.93
CA MET A 1 27.02 17.94 -10.70
C MET A 1 26.73 16.48 -10.38
N PRO A 2 27.19 15.91 -9.25
CA PRO A 2 26.82 14.55 -8.90
C PRO A 2 25.36 14.55 -8.42
N SER A 3 24.59 13.60 -8.96
CA SER A 3 23.19 13.37 -8.64
C SER A 3 22.99 13.15 -7.15
N ASN A 4 22.09 13.94 -6.56
CA ASN A 4 21.62 13.77 -5.20
C ASN A 4 20.94 12.40 -5.10
N LYS A 5 21.68 11.37 -4.65
CA LYS A 5 21.10 10.08 -4.29
C LYS A 5 20.23 10.34 -3.06
N ASN A 6 18.96 10.64 -3.29
CA ASN A 6 17.97 10.66 -2.23
C ASN A 6 17.88 9.23 -1.68
N ASN A 7 18.64 8.95 -0.62
CA ASN A 7 18.56 7.73 0.16
C ASN A 7 17.17 7.69 0.84
N GLN A 8 16.14 7.35 0.08
CA GLN A 8 14.77 7.34 0.55
C GLN A 8 14.58 6.09 1.42
N LYS A 9 14.17 6.31 2.68
CA LYS A 9 13.81 5.22 3.58
C LYS A 9 12.48 4.63 3.15
N ILE A 10 12.46 3.33 2.87
CA ILE A 10 11.25 2.55 2.64
C ILE A 10 10.97 1.75 3.89
N TYR A 11 9.97 2.13 4.66
CA TYR A 11 9.54 1.36 5.83
C TYR A 11 8.85 0.06 5.39
N LEU A 12 9.23 -1.05 6.03
CA LEU A 12 8.68 -2.37 5.71
C LEU A 12 7.17 -2.42 5.95
N THR A 13 6.68 -1.80 7.02
CA THR A 13 5.23 -1.69 7.31
C THR A 13 4.47 -1.11 6.12
N SER A 14 4.85 0.08 5.64
CA SER A 14 4.19 0.71 4.49
C SER A 14 4.29 -0.14 3.22
N LYS A 15 5.47 -0.74 2.98
CA LYS A 15 5.69 -1.63 1.85
C LYS A 15 4.75 -2.84 1.85
N TYR A 16 4.62 -3.54 2.98
CA TYR A 16 3.77 -4.74 3.06
C TYR A 16 2.28 -4.41 3.07
N VAL A 17 1.89 -3.26 3.62
CA VAL A 17 0.51 -2.74 3.49
C VAL A 17 0.17 -2.50 2.02
N CYS A 18 1.00 -1.77 1.27
CA CYS A 18 0.78 -1.56 -0.17
C CYS A 18 0.80 -2.88 -0.95
N LYS A 19 1.77 -3.75 -0.65
CA LYS A 19 1.92 -5.05 -1.30
C LYS A 19 0.69 -5.94 -1.09
N TYR A 20 0.14 -5.98 0.13
CA TYR A 20 -1.09 -6.72 0.41
C TYR A 20 -2.24 -6.23 -0.47
N ILE A 21 -2.48 -4.92 -0.49
CA ILE A 21 -3.55 -4.32 -1.30
C ILE A 21 -3.34 -4.66 -2.78
N SER A 22 -2.11 -4.52 -3.29
CA SER A 22 -1.81 -4.82 -4.69
C SER A 22 -2.04 -6.29 -5.07
N GLU A 23 -1.62 -7.23 -4.21
CA GLU A 23 -1.66 -8.66 -4.53
C GLU A 23 -2.99 -9.33 -4.22
N GLU A 24 -3.82 -8.75 -3.36
CA GLU A 24 -5.10 -9.36 -2.96
C GLU A 24 -6.31 -8.60 -3.50
N TRP A 25 -6.18 -7.27 -3.63
CA TRP A 25 -7.33 -6.40 -3.90
C TRP A 25 -7.27 -5.74 -5.29
N LEU A 26 -6.11 -5.76 -5.96
CA LEU A 26 -5.87 -5.17 -7.28
C LEU A 26 -5.46 -6.21 -8.34
N ILE A 27 -6.09 -7.39 -8.32
CA ILE A 27 -5.69 -8.54 -9.17
C ILE A 27 -6.55 -8.77 -10.42
N ASP A 28 -7.68 -8.09 -10.56
CA ASP A 28 -8.68 -8.41 -11.58
C ASP A 28 -8.47 -7.70 -12.93
N GLY A 29 -7.27 -7.17 -13.16
CA GLY A 29 -6.86 -6.55 -14.42
C GLY A 29 -7.52 -5.20 -14.72
N LYS A 30 -8.29 -4.62 -13.80
CA LYS A 30 -8.90 -3.29 -13.97
C LYS A 30 -7.84 -2.19 -14.10
N SER A 31 -8.21 -1.11 -14.77
CA SER A 31 -7.36 0.08 -14.86
C SER A 31 -7.24 0.79 -13.50
N THR A 32 -6.17 1.55 -13.30
CA THR A 32 -5.95 2.34 -12.06
C THR A 32 -7.09 3.34 -11.81
N ARG A 33 -7.74 3.83 -12.88
CA ARG A 33 -8.91 4.71 -12.79
C ARG A 33 -10.14 3.98 -12.26
N GLU A 34 -10.37 2.74 -12.69
CA GLU A 34 -11.47 1.92 -12.20
C GLU A 34 -11.27 1.53 -10.74
N TYR A 35 -10.07 1.09 -10.37
CA TYR A 35 -9.73 0.85 -8.96
C TYR A 35 -9.89 2.10 -8.11
N GLY A 36 -9.49 3.27 -8.62
CA GLY A 36 -9.70 4.54 -7.91
C GLY A 36 -11.18 4.78 -7.59
N LYS A 37 -12.09 4.51 -8.54
CA LYS A 37 -13.54 4.60 -8.32
C LYS A 37 -14.02 3.58 -7.29
N ILE A 38 -13.58 2.32 -7.41
CA ILE A 38 -13.98 1.23 -6.50
C ILE A 38 -13.55 1.52 -5.07
N TYR A 39 -12.33 2.01 -4.86
CA TYR A 39 -11.75 2.20 -3.53
C TYR A 39 -11.86 3.64 -3.01
N GLY A 40 -12.56 4.53 -3.72
CA GLY A 40 -12.81 5.90 -3.29
C GLY A 40 -11.55 6.79 -3.24
N VAL A 41 -10.56 6.54 -4.09
CA VAL A 41 -9.27 7.26 -4.13
C VAL A 41 -8.88 7.69 -5.54
N HIS A 42 -7.99 8.67 -5.65
CA HIS A 42 -7.48 9.09 -6.97
C HIS A 42 -6.63 7.99 -7.61
N LYS A 43 -6.63 7.87 -8.95
CA LYS A 43 -5.85 6.86 -9.69
C LYS A 43 -4.35 6.86 -9.31
N ASN A 44 -3.77 8.03 -9.06
CA ASN A 44 -2.36 8.16 -8.66
C ASN A 44 -2.08 7.48 -7.30
N THR A 45 -3.09 7.37 -6.43
CA THR A 45 -3.00 6.62 -5.18
C THR A 45 -2.82 5.14 -5.49
N ILE A 46 -3.64 4.62 -6.41
CA ILE A 46 -3.55 3.22 -6.87
C ILE A 46 -2.19 2.96 -7.53
N GLU A 47 -1.74 3.86 -8.40
CA GLU A 47 -0.42 3.77 -9.05
C GLU A 47 0.71 3.64 -8.02
N LYS A 48 0.71 4.49 -6.98
CA LYS A 48 1.69 4.43 -5.88
C LYS A 48 1.59 3.17 -5.02
N ILE A 49 0.38 2.63 -4.82
CA ILE A 49 0.18 1.34 -4.10
C ILE A 49 0.80 0.19 -4.90
N MET A 50 0.68 0.23 -6.23
CA MET A 50 1.19 -0.81 -7.13
C MET A 50 2.70 -0.70 -7.40
N GLU A 51 3.37 0.37 -6.95
CA GLU A 51 4.83 0.46 -7.03
C GLU A 51 5.50 -0.68 -6.24
N LYS A 52 6.65 -1.17 -6.73
CA LYS A 52 7.38 -2.31 -6.15
C LYS A 52 7.63 -2.19 -4.63
N ASP A 53 7.88 -0.97 -4.17
CA ASP A 53 8.17 -0.66 -2.77
C ASP A 53 6.98 -0.01 -2.04
N GLY A 54 5.87 0.21 -2.75
CA GLY A 54 4.76 1.01 -2.29
C GLY A 54 5.16 2.44 -1.95
N TYR A 55 4.35 3.08 -1.09
CA TYR A 55 4.62 4.41 -0.57
C TYR A 55 4.11 4.52 0.87
N ASN A 56 4.39 5.65 1.53
CA ASN A 56 3.82 5.93 2.85
C ASN A 56 2.33 6.29 2.72
N LEU A 57 1.48 5.25 2.73
CA LEU A 57 0.02 5.36 2.65
C LEU A 57 -0.54 6.05 3.91
N PRO A 58 -1.17 7.24 3.79
CA PRO A 58 -1.78 7.88 4.95
C PRO A 58 -2.89 7.03 5.55
N LEU A 59 -2.97 6.98 6.89
CA LEU A 59 -3.95 6.15 7.60
C LEU A 59 -5.40 6.45 7.18
N TYR A 60 -5.74 7.72 6.95
CA TYR A 60 -7.07 8.11 6.48
C TYR A 60 -7.37 7.52 5.08
N THR A 61 -6.37 7.46 4.20
CA THR A 61 -6.52 6.89 2.86
C THR A 61 -6.72 5.39 2.94
N LEU A 62 -5.95 4.70 3.79
CA LEU A 62 -6.15 3.28 4.08
C LEU A 62 -7.57 3.03 4.63
N SER A 63 -8.04 3.87 5.55
CA SER A 63 -9.39 3.77 6.09
C SER A 63 -10.47 3.89 5.01
N ILE A 64 -10.31 4.80 4.04
CA ILE A 64 -11.24 4.94 2.91
C ILE A 64 -11.23 3.68 2.03
N ILE A 65 -10.04 3.14 1.71
CA ILE A 65 -9.91 1.92 0.91
C ILE A 65 -10.59 0.74 1.63
N CYS A 66 -10.32 0.55 2.92
CA CYS A 66 -10.92 -0.49 3.75
C CYS A 66 -12.44 -0.34 3.82
N PHE A 67 -12.95 0.88 4.02
CA PHE A 67 -14.38 1.17 4.04
C PHE A 67 -15.08 0.74 2.73
N ASN A 68 -14.55 1.14 1.58
CA ASN A 68 -15.10 0.77 0.28
C ASN A 68 -14.96 -0.74 -0.03
N LYS A 69 -13.97 -1.41 0.57
CA LYS A 69 -13.81 -2.88 0.50
C LYS A 69 -14.76 -3.63 1.45
N GLY A 70 -15.42 -2.94 2.39
CA GLY A 70 -16.26 -3.56 3.41
C GLY A 70 -15.47 -4.24 4.53
N VAL A 71 -14.21 -3.84 4.75
CA VAL A 71 -13.30 -4.44 5.73
C VAL A 71 -13.03 -3.42 6.84
N LYS A 72 -13.12 -3.83 8.12
CA LYS A 72 -12.70 -2.97 9.23
C LYS A 72 -11.19 -2.78 9.20
N LEU A 73 -10.71 -1.60 9.53
CA LEU A 73 -9.28 -1.30 9.55
C LEU A 73 -8.49 -2.25 10.48
N SER A 74 -9.06 -2.64 11.62
CA SER A 74 -8.47 -3.64 12.51
C SER A 74 -8.36 -5.02 11.87
N ASP A 75 -9.37 -5.44 11.11
CA ASP A 75 -9.35 -6.74 10.42
C ASP A 75 -8.39 -6.71 9.23
N PHE A 76 -8.25 -5.57 8.56
CA PHE A 76 -7.20 -5.38 7.55
C PHE A 76 -5.81 -5.64 8.13
N PHE A 77 -5.47 -5.06 9.29
CA PHE A 77 -4.14 -5.30 9.88
C PHE A 77 -3.91 -6.77 10.23
N LYS A 78 -4.93 -7.49 10.71
CA LYS A 78 -4.82 -8.94 10.91
C LYS A 78 -4.56 -9.69 9.61
N LEU A 79 -5.20 -9.29 8.50
CA LEU A 79 -4.96 -9.90 7.19
C LEU A 79 -3.51 -9.69 6.71
N VAL A 80 -2.98 -8.47 6.89
CA VAL A 80 -1.58 -8.16 6.54
C VAL A 80 -0.64 -8.96 7.43
N GLU A 81 -0.88 -9.01 8.74
CA GLU A 81 -0.08 -9.76 9.71
C GLU A 81 -0.10 -11.27 9.41
N ASN A 82 -1.25 -11.84 9.06
CA ASN A 82 -1.35 -13.25 8.67
C ASN A 82 -0.48 -13.60 7.44
N LYS A 83 -0.34 -12.67 6.47
CA LYS A 83 0.47 -12.88 5.26
C LYS A 83 1.94 -12.51 5.42
N TYR A 84 2.24 -11.51 6.25
CA TYR A 84 3.55 -10.86 6.32
C TYR A 84 4.12 -10.69 7.73
N GLY A 85 3.54 -11.29 8.77
CA GLY A 85 3.90 -11.03 10.18
C GLY A 85 5.39 -11.14 10.48
N GLY A 86 6.10 -12.11 9.90
CA GLY A 86 7.57 -12.24 10.06
C GLY A 86 8.40 -11.15 9.37
N LYS A 87 7.78 -10.28 8.58
CA LYS A 87 8.41 -9.19 7.80
C LYS A 87 7.85 -7.81 8.16
N LEU A 88 6.81 -7.75 8.98
CA LEU A 88 6.13 -6.52 9.36
C LEU A 88 6.77 -5.98 10.64
N ASN A 89 7.69 -5.03 10.48
CA ASN A 89 8.36 -4.34 11.58
C ASN A 89 8.80 -2.93 11.13
N ASP A 90 9.32 -2.15 12.09
CA ASP A 90 9.72 -0.74 11.86
C ASP A 90 11.07 -0.57 11.14
N SER A 91 11.66 -1.66 10.64
CA SER A 91 12.86 -1.58 9.82
C SER A 91 12.56 -0.89 8.49
N PHE A 92 13.63 -0.39 7.86
CA PHE A 92 13.55 0.24 6.55
C PHE A 92 14.67 -0.23 5.64
N ILE A 93 14.45 -0.09 4.34
CA ILE A 93 15.46 -0.30 3.30
C ILE A 93 15.84 1.08 2.73
N LEU A 94 17.12 1.26 2.40
CA LEU A 94 17.60 2.43 1.68
C LEU A 94 17.52 2.18 0.17
N LYS A 95 16.88 3.09 -0.56
CA LYS A 95 16.78 3.09 -2.02
C LYS A 95 17.84 4.00 -2.65
#